data_AF-A0A938Q7F8-F1
#
_entry.id   AF-A0A938Q7F8-F1
#
_cell.length_a   1.000
_cell.length_b   1.000
_cell.length_c   1.000
_cell.angle_alpha   90.00
_cell.angle_beta   90.00
_cell.angle_gamma   90.00
#
_symmetry.space_group_name_H-M   'P 1'
#
loop_
_entity.id
_entity.type
_entity.pdbx_description
1 polymer ?
#
loop_
_entity_poly.entity_id
_entity_poly.type
_entity_poly.pdbx_seq_one_letter_code
_entity_poly.pdbx_strand_id
1 'polypeptide(L)'
;MLMLLPGCNWVQTWQERENIRESLAQGQSLLIRSEYDASIKEFEKVLTLARDREPSDAALYNIGVIYVLPYNSGRNPQKALHSFKQVVNDYPASPWRHQGQAWINLIDETRKSKQETEVSKQSTEDSRQEVERIRQEAEKYRQQSERRKAELDRMRQEVEKTRLVIEKSRQVDIEIEQKKRDRGR
;
A
#
# COMPACT_ATOMS: atom_id res chain seq x y z
N MET A 1 -12.38 67.24 -37.74
CA MET A 1 -11.91 65.85 -37.57
C MET A 1 -11.44 65.71 -36.13
N LEU A 2 -12.35 65.35 -35.22
CA LEU A 2 -12.03 65.12 -33.81
C LEU A 2 -11.51 63.69 -33.68
N MET A 3 -10.21 63.54 -33.44
CA MET A 3 -9.63 62.27 -33.02
C MET A 3 -9.99 62.03 -31.55
N LEU A 4 -10.89 61.08 -31.31
CA LEU A 4 -11.12 60.53 -29.98
C LEU A 4 -9.94 59.60 -29.63
N LEU A 5 -9.08 60.04 -28.73
CA LEU A 5 -7.99 59.22 -28.19
C LEU A 5 -8.55 58.14 -27.26
N PRO A 6 -8.28 56.85 -27.50
CA PRO A 6 -8.67 55.77 -26.60
C PRO A 6 -7.68 55.71 -25.44
N GLY A 7 -7.66 56.71 -24.54
CA GLY A 7 -6.63 56.84 -23.52
C GLY A 7 -6.84 55.93 -22.29
N CYS A 8 -8.02 55.95 -21.68
CA CYS A 8 -8.21 55.33 -20.37
C CYS A 8 -8.38 53.79 -20.40
N ASN A 9 -9.07 53.26 -21.42
CA ASN A 9 -9.25 51.80 -21.55
C ASN A 9 -7.94 51.09 -21.97
N TRP A 10 -7.04 51.80 -22.66
CA TRP A 10 -5.74 51.26 -23.07
C TRP A 10 -4.73 51.19 -21.93
N VAL A 11 -4.71 52.19 -21.03
CA VAL A 11 -3.79 52.20 -19.88
C VAL A 11 -4.18 51.13 -18.86
N GLN A 12 -5.49 50.97 -18.56
CA GLN A 12 -5.97 49.94 -17.64
C GLN A 12 -5.67 48.52 -18.14
N THR A 13 -5.92 48.25 -19.43
CA THR A 13 -5.63 46.94 -20.03
C THR A 13 -4.12 46.65 -20.17
N TRP A 14 -3.26 47.68 -20.15
CA TRP A 14 -1.81 47.50 -20.08
C TRP A 14 -1.36 47.11 -18.68
N GLN A 15 -1.84 47.83 -17.67
CA GLN A 15 -1.49 47.59 -16.28
C GLN A 15 -1.95 46.21 -15.79
N GLU A 16 -3.15 45.76 -16.18
CA GLU A 16 -3.62 44.41 -15.88
C GLU A 16 -2.75 43.32 -16.52
N ARG A 17 -2.36 43.50 -17.79
CA ARG A 17 -1.49 42.55 -18.50
C ARG A 17 -0.11 42.46 -17.87
N GLU A 18 0.44 43.58 -17.41
CA GLU A 18 1.72 43.59 -16.71
C GLU A 18 1.61 42.89 -15.35
N ASN A 19 0.57 43.21 -14.56
CA ASN A 19 0.33 42.54 -13.27
C ASN A 19 0.20 41.01 -13.42
N ILE A 20 -0.50 40.53 -14.46
CA ILE A 20 -0.62 39.09 -14.76
C ILE A 20 0.75 38.47 -15.02
N ARG A 21 1.60 39.14 -15.82
CA ARG A 21 2.95 38.66 -16.15
C ARG A 21 3.86 38.64 -14.93
N GLU A 22 3.81 39.70 -14.13
CA GLU A 22 4.58 39.81 -12.89
C GLU A 22 4.19 38.72 -11.90
N SER A 23 2.89 38.50 -11.65
CA SER A 23 2.43 37.42 -10.78
C SER A 23 2.84 36.04 -11.29
N LEU A 24 2.75 35.78 -12.60
CA LEU A 24 3.21 34.51 -13.16
C LEU A 24 4.73 34.30 -12.91
N ALA A 25 5.54 35.31 -13.21
CA ALA A 25 6.99 35.25 -13.03
C ALA A 25 7.37 35.11 -11.54
N GLN A 26 6.69 35.83 -10.66
CA GLN A 26 6.90 35.76 -9.22
C GLN A 26 6.52 34.37 -8.67
N GLY A 27 5.37 33.83 -9.09
CA GLY A 27 4.96 32.48 -8.74
C GLY A 27 6.01 31.44 -9.13
N GLN A 28 6.56 31.53 -10.35
CA GLN A 28 7.63 30.65 -10.82
C GLN A 28 8.93 30.82 -10.02
N SER A 29 9.33 32.05 -9.70
CA SER A 29 10.51 32.29 -8.85
C SER A 29 10.33 31.69 -7.45
N LEU A 30 9.15 31.82 -6.85
CA LEU A 30 8.84 31.25 -5.53
C LEU A 30 8.83 29.72 -5.58
N LEU A 31 8.33 29.12 -6.66
CA LEU A 31 8.38 27.68 -6.88
C LEU A 31 9.83 27.17 -6.89
N ILE A 32 10.73 27.83 -7.61
CA ILE A 32 12.17 27.47 -7.66
C ILE A 32 12.81 27.54 -6.26
N ARG A 33 12.37 28.50 -5.43
CA ARG A 33 12.82 28.65 -4.03
C ARG A 33 12.13 27.71 -3.05
N SER A 34 11.26 26.82 -3.52
CA SER A 34 10.44 25.92 -2.70
C SER A 34 9.47 26.63 -1.75
N GLU A 35 9.15 27.90 -2.02
CA GLU A 35 8.15 28.69 -1.29
C GLU A 35 6.75 28.39 -1.83
N TYR A 36 6.30 27.15 -1.62
CA TYR A 36 5.12 26.59 -2.31
C TYR A 36 3.82 27.35 -2.06
N ASP A 37 3.50 27.68 -0.81
CA ASP A 37 2.25 28.39 -0.48
C ASP A 37 2.23 29.81 -1.06
N ALA A 38 3.38 30.49 -1.07
CA ALA A 38 3.51 31.80 -1.67
C ALA A 38 3.40 31.73 -3.20
N SER A 39 4.03 30.71 -3.81
CA SER A 39 3.94 30.44 -5.24
C SER A 39 2.51 30.19 -5.71
N ILE A 40 1.75 29.36 -4.98
CA ILE A 40 0.33 29.10 -5.26
C ILE A 40 -0.48 30.40 -5.21
N LYS A 41 -0.27 31.26 -4.21
CA LYS A 41 -0.98 32.55 -4.10
C LYS A 41 -0.76 33.44 -5.31
N GLU A 42 0.46 33.51 -5.84
CA GLU A 42 0.72 34.28 -7.07
C GLU A 42 0.05 33.66 -8.29
N PHE A 43 0.04 32.34 -8.43
CA PHE A 43 -0.69 31.67 -9.50
C PHE A 43 -2.21 31.85 -9.38
N GLU A 44 -2.78 31.84 -8.19
CA GLU A 44 -4.20 32.13 -7.95
C GLU A 44 -4.58 33.57 -8.37
N LYS A 45 -3.67 34.54 -8.20
CA LYS A 45 -3.86 35.90 -8.75
C LYS A 45 -3.90 35.89 -10.27
N VAL A 46 -3.01 35.12 -10.93
CA VAL A 46 -3.06 34.95 -12.40
C VAL A 46 -4.42 34.41 -12.82
N LEU A 47 -4.94 33.36 -12.17
CA LEU A 47 -6.25 32.79 -12.48
C LEU A 47 -7.39 33.80 -12.30
N THR A 48 -7.30 34.63 -11.26
CA THR A 48 -8.31 35.66 -10.98
C THR A 48 -8.32 36.75 -12.04
N LEU A 49 -7.14 37.22 -12.47
CA LEU A 49 -6.99 38.33 -13.40
C LEU A 49 -7.18 37.92 -14.87
N ALA A 50 -6.56 36.81 -15.27
CA ALA A 50 -6.59 36.33 -16.65
C ALA A 50 -7.83 35.47 -16.96
N ARG A 51 -8.47 34.89 -15.94
CA ARG A 51 -9.65 34.01 -16.04
C ARG A 51 -9.37 32.82 -16.96
N ASP A 52 -10.04 32.73 -18.11
CA ASP A 52 -9.89 31.63 -19.07
C ASP A 52 -8.88 31.94 -20.17
N ARG A 53 -8.14 33.05 -20.05
CA ARG A 53 -7.12 33.45 -21.04
C ARG A 53 -5.75 33.03 -20.58
N GLU A 54 -4.84 32.86 -21.54
CA GLU A 54 -3.42 32.75 -21.22
C GLU A 54 -2.98 33.93 -20.35
N PRO A 55 -2.19 33.71 -19.27
CA PRO A 55 -1.46 32.48 -18.94
C PRO A 55 -2.11 31.63 -17.82
N SER A 56 -3.44 31.59 -17.69
CA SER A 56 -4.12 30.80 -16.65
C SER A 56 -3.86 29.30 -16.75
N ASP A 57 -3.68 28.78 -17.96
CA ASP A 57 -3.28 27.40 -18.22
C ASP A 57 -1.93 27.07 -17.58
N ALA A 58 -0.94 27.96 -17.72
CA ALA A 58 0.38 27.82 -17.11
C ALA A 58 0.29 27.91 -15.57
N ALA A 59 -0.53 28.81 -15.04
CA ALA A 59 -0.76 28.93 -13.60
C ALA A 59 -1.39 27.65 -13.02
N LEU A 60 -2.45 27.13 -13.64
CA LEU A 60 -3.09 25.86 -13.25
C LEU A 60 -2.11 24.69 -13.31
N TYR A 61 -1.31 24.59 -14.37
CA TYR A 61 -0.30 23.55 -14.51
C TYR A 61 0.72 23.60 -13.35
N ASN A 62 1.25 24.79 -13.04
CA ASN A 62 2.24 24.95 -11.97
C ASN A 62 1.64 24.68 -10.58
N ILE A 63 0.39 25.09 -10.31
CA ILE A 63 -0.33 24.71 -9.09
C ILE A 63 -0.42 23.18 -8.98
N GLY A 64 -0.78 22.51 -10.08
CA GLY A 64 -0.81 21.05 -10.16
C GLY A 64 0.53 20.42 -9.80
N VAL A 65 1.63 20.93 -10.36
CA VAL A 65 3.00 20.47 -10.08
C VAL A 65 3.34 20.63 -8.60
N ILE A 66 3.06 21.80 -8.00
CA ILE A 66 3.33 22.06 -6.59
C ILE A 66 2.66 21.03 -5.68
N TYR A 67 1.41 20.67 -5.99
CA TYR A 67 0.66 19.72 -5.19
C TYR A 67 1.12 18.26 -5.32
N VAL A 68 1.99 17.91 -6.28
CA VAL A 68 2.61 16.57 -6.38
C VAL A 68 4.06 16.51 -5.89
N LEU A 69 4.70 17.65 -5.60
CA LEU A 69 6.09 17.67 -5.17
C LEU A 69 6.28 16.91 -3.84
N PRO A 70 7.20 15.92 -3.78
CA PRO A 70 7.42 15.13 -2.56
C PRO A 70 7.81 15.97 -1.34
N TYR A 71 8.59 17.02 -1.57
CA TYR A 71 9.11 17.92 -0.52
C TYR A 71 8.11 19.00 -0.09
N ASN A 72 6.97 19.12 -0.77
CA ASN A 72 5.88 19.96 -0.31
C ASN A 72 5.11 19.24 0.82
N SER A 73 5.21 19.74 2.05
CA SER A 73 4.44 19.21 3.19
C SER A 73 2.92 19.35 2.98
N GLY A 74 2.50 20.35 2.21
CA GLY A 74 1.12 20.57 1.78
C GLY A 74 0.73 19.83 0.50
N ARG A 75 1.54 18.88 0.02
CA ARG A 75 1.22 18.11 -1.20
C ARG A 75 -0.15 17.45 -1.08
N ASN A 76 -0.91 17.50 -2.17
CA ASN A 76 -2.26 16.98 -2.23
C ASN A 76 -2.54 16.48 -3.65
N PRO A 77 -2.33 15.18 -3.93
CA PRO A 77 -2.51 14.62 -5.26
C PRO A 77 -3.92 14.84 -5.85
N GLN A 78 -4.95 14.98 -5.01
CA GLN A 78 -6.32 15.26 -5.45
C GLN A 78 -6.46 16.70 -5.98
N LYS A 79 -5.86 17.68 -5.29
CA LYS A 79 -5.81 19.07 -5.78
C LYS A 79 -4.97 19.18 -7.05
N ALA A 80 -3.88 18.43 -7.13
CA ALA A 80 -3.09 18.36 -8.36
C ALA A 80 -3.91 17.82 -9.53
N LEU A 81 -4.60 16.70 -9.32
CA LEU A 81 -5.46 16.07 -10.32
C LEU A 81 -6.55 17.03 -10.80
N HIS A 82 -7.16 17.78 -9.88
CA HIS A 82 -8.14 18.82 -10.23
C HIS A 82 -7.53 19.87 -11.16
N SER A 83 -6.38 20.43 -10.78
CA SER A 83 -5.69 21.47 -11.56
C SER A 83 -5.30 20.98 -12.95
N PHE A 84 -4.71 19.78 -13.05
CA PHE A 84 -4.34 19.20 -14.35
C PHE A 84 -5.55 18.88 -15.23
N LYS A 85 -6.67 18.44 -14.64
CA LYS A 85 -7.92 18.21 -15.39
C LYS A 85 -8.47 19.51 -15.98
N GLN A 86 -8.39 20.62 -15.24
CA GLN A 86 -8.76 21.93 -15.78
C GLN A 86 -7.88 22.33 -16.96
N VAL A 87 -6.56 22.16 -16.86
CA VAL A 87 -5.65 22.40 -18.01
C VAL A 87 -6.06 21.59 -19.24
N VAL A 88 -6.33 20.30 -19.07
CA VAL A 88 -6.66 19.40 -20.20
C VAL A 88 -8.02 19.71 -20.83
N ASN A 89 -9.00 20.09 -20.01
CA ASN A 89 -10.38 20.28 -20.46
C ASN A 89 -10.65 21.70 -20.96
N ASP A 90 -10.17 22.69 -20.22
CA ASP A 90 -10.52 24.10 -20.44
C ASP A 90 -9.55 24.76 -21.44
N TYR A 91 -8.33 24.20 -21.59
CA TYR A 91 -7.28 24.71 -22.47
C TYR A 91 -6.76 23.67 -23.46
N PRO A 92 -7.60 23.20 -24.41
CA PRO A 92 -7.25 22.10 -25.32
C PRO A 92 -6.06 22.43 -26.26
N ALA A 93 -5.77 23.70 -26.51
CA ALA A 93 -4.64 24.16 -27.33
C ALA A 93 -3.38 24.51 -26.51
N SER A 94 -3.46 24.43 -25.17
CA SER A 94 -2.34 24.80 -24.29
C SER A 94 -1.12 23.89 -24.51
N PRO A 95 0.10 24.45 -24.48
CA PRO A 95 1.33 23.64 -24.48
C PRO A 95 1.46 22.74 -23.24
N TRP A 96 0.65 22.95 -22.19
CA TRP A 96 0.66 22.16 -20.96
C TRP A 96 -0.32 20.99 -20.96
N ARG A 97 -1.19 20.88 -21.97
CA ARG A 97 -2.23 19.85 -22.03
C ARG A 97 -1.67 18.44 -21.94
N HIS A 98 -0.67 18.12 -22.77
CA HIS A 98 -0.11 16.77 -22.82
C HIS A 98 0.62 16.40 -21.52
N GLN A 99 1.33 17.35 -20.92
CA GLN A 99 2.02 17.19 -19.65
C GLN A 99 1.01 17.04 -18.50
N GLY A 100 -0.07 17.82 -18.50
CA GLY A 100 -1.18 17.68 -17.55
C GLY A 100 -1.83 16.31 -17.65
N GLN A 101 -2.07 15.80 -18.86
CA GLN A 101 -2.58 14.45 -19.07
C GLN A 101 -1.61 13.37 -18.56
N ALA A 102 -0.31 13.53 -18.79
CA ALA A 102 0.70 12.61 -18.28
C ALA A 102 0.69 12.58 -16.74
N TRP A 103 0.57 13.73 -16.08
CA TRP A 103 0.44 13.80 -14.63
C TRP A 103 -0.83 13.14 -14.11
N ILE A 104 -1.99 13.35 -14.78
CA ILE A 104 -3.25 12.68 -14.43
C ILE A 104 -3.05 11.16 -14.42
N ASN A 105 -2.48 10.61 -15.50
CA ASN A 105 -2.26 9.18 -15.65
C ASN A 105 -1.31 8.66 -14.55
N LEU A 106 -0.20 9.35 -14.32
CA LEU A 106 0.78 8.96 -13.30
C LEU A 106 0.19 8.95 -11.88
N ILE A 107 -0.60 9.97 -11.53
CA ILE A 107 -1.28 10.06 -10.23
C ILE A 107 -2.26 8.89 -10.06
N ASP A 108 -3.05 8.59 -11.09
CA ASP A 108 -4.03 7.50 -11.05
C ASP A 108 -3.37 6.12 -10.99
N GLU A 109 -2.32 5.87 -11.77
CA GLU A 109 -1.53 4.64 -11.72
C GLU A 109 -0.86 4.44 -10.35
N THR A 110 -0.26 5.50 -9.80
CA THR A 110 0.36 5.46 -8.47
C THR A 110 -0.66 5.13 -7.38
N ARG A 111 -1.86 5.73 -7.47
CA ARG A 111 -2.97 5.46 -6.54
C ARG A 111 -3.42 4.01 -6.62
N LYS A 112 -3.63 3.49 -7.83
CA LYS A 112 -4.03 2.10 -8.07
C LYS A 112 -2.99 1.12 -7.54
N SER A 113 -1.72 1.32 -7.89
CA SER A 113 -0.61 0.46 -7.42
C SER A 113 -0.50 0.46 -5.89
N LYS A 114 -0.66 1.63 -5.24
CA LYS A 114 -0.66 1.73 -3.78
C LYS A 114 -1.83 0.95 -3.16
N GLN A 115 -3.02 1.05 -3.74
CA GLN A 115 -4.19 0.31 -3.27
C GLN A 115 -3.99 -1.21 -3.41
N GLU A 116 -3.48 -1.67 -4.56
CA GLU A 116 -3.18 -3.10 -4.78
C GLU A 116 -2.12 -3.62 -3.81
N THR A 117 -1.09 -2.81 -3.54
CA THR A 117 -0.04 -3.14 -2.56
C THR A 117 -0.62 -3.26 -1.15
N GLU A 118 -1.54 -2.38 -0.77
CA GLU A 118 -2.17 -2.41 0.56
C GLU A 118 -3.04 -3.66 0.73
N VAL A 119 -3.86 -3.99 -0.28
CA VAL A 119 -4.68 -5.22 -0.28
C VAL A 119 -3.81 -6.47 -0.23
N SER A 120 -2.72 -6.51 -1.00
CA SER A 120 -1.78 -7.63 -1.00
C SER A 120 -1.08 -7.81 0.35
N LYS A 121 -0.70 -6.71 1.02
CA LYS A 121 -0.14 -6.75 2.37
C LYS A 121 -1.14 -7.30 3.38
N GLN A 122 -2.38 -6.84 3.34
CA GLN A 122 -3.43 -7.33 4.24
C GLN A 122 -3.65 -8.84 4.04
N SER A 123 -3.80 -9.29 2.80
CA SER A 123 -3.98 -10.71 2.48
C SER A 123 -2.78 -11.57 2.93
N THR A 124 -1.56 -11.04 2.80
CA THR A 124 -0.34 -11.71 3.27
C THR A 124 -0.34 -11.84 4.80
N GLU A 125 -0.76 -10.80 5.51
CA GLU A 125 -0.86 -10.81 6.97
C GLU A 125 -1.93 -11.81 7.45
N ASP A 126 -3.11 -11.81 6.84
CA ASP A 126 -4.18 -12.77 7.15
C ASP A 126 -3.72 -14.21 6.92
N SER A 127 -3.00 -14.45 5.81
CA SER A 127 -2.43 -15.77 5.50
C SER A 127 -1.36 -16.18 6.50
N ARG A 128 -0.52 -15.24 6.98
CA ARG A 128 0.47 -15.51 8.02
C ARG A 128 -0.19 -15.92 9.34
N GLN A 129 -1.27 -15.24 9.73
CA GLN A 129 -2.03 -15.57 10.93
C GLN A 129 -2.69 -16.95 10.83
N GLU A 130 -3.19 -17.32 9.65
CA GLU A 130 -3.72 -18.67 9.42
C GLU A 130 -2.62 -19.74 9.51
N VAL A 131 -1.48 -19.53 8.85
CA VAL A 131 -0.33 -20.44 8.94
C VAL A 131 0.13 -20.62 10.38
N GLU A 132 0.16 -19.56 11.17
CA GLU A 132 0.53 -19.64 12.59
C GLU A 132 -0.48 -20.46 13.40
N ARG A 133 -1.79 -20.29 13.17
CA ARG A 133 -2.83 -21.11 13.82
C ARG A 133 -2.67 -22.59 13.47
N ILE A 134 -2.50 -22.92 12.19
CA ILE A 134 -2.29 -24.30 11.74
C ILE A 134 -1.02 -24.88 12.36
N ARG A 135 0.08 -24.11 12.45
CA ARG A 135 1.32 -24.56 13.10
C ARG A 135 1.11 -24.92 14.58
N GLN A 136 0.37 -24.10 15.31
CA GLN A 136 0.07 -24.37 16.72
C GLN A 136 -0.79 -25.63 16.89
N GLU A 137 -1.75 -25.86 16.01
CA GLU A 137 -2.55 -27.10 16.02
C GLU A 137 -1.70 -28.32 15.65
N ALA A 138 -0.87 -28.23 14.61
CA ALA A 138 0.04 -29.29 14.20
C ALA A 138 1.00 -29.67 15.34
N GLU A 139 1.51 -28.70 16.09
CA GLU A 139 2.37 -28.94 17.25
C GLU A 139 1.61 -29.67 18.38
N LYS A 140 0.36 -29.30 18.67
CA LYS A 140 -0.47 -30.03 19.65
C LYS A 140 -0.69 -31.49 19.25
N TYR A 141 -1.02 -31.73 17.98
CA TYR A 141 -1.18 -33.10 17.46
C TYR A 141 0.11 -33.90 17.51
N ARG A 142 1.24 -33.28 17.17
CA ARG A 142 2.56 -33.89 17.25
C ARG A 142 2.87 -34.34 18.68
N GLN A 143 2.68 -33.46 19.66
CA GLN A 143 2.89 -33.79 21.08
C GLN A 143 1.97 -34.93 21.55
N GLN A 144 0.71 -34.94 21.11
CA GLN A 144 -0.21 -36.03 21.41
C GLN A 144 0.25 -37.36 20.81
N SER A 145 0.72 -37.35 19.55
CA SER A 145 1.25 -38.54 18.88
C SER A 145 2.50 -39.07 19.59
N GLU A 146 3.41 -38.20 20.00
CA GLU A 146 4.61 -38.58 20.76
C GLU A 146 4.25 -39.22 22.11
N ARG A 147 3.25 -38.68 22.82
CA ARG A 147 2.73 -39.27 24.07
C ARG A 147 2.14 -40.67 23.85
N ARG A 148 1.27 -40.83 22.84
CA ARG A 148 0.67 -42.13 22.50
C ARG A 148 1.73 -43.17 22.12
N LYS A 149 2.78 -42.76 21.42
CA LYS A 149 3.89 -43.65 21.06
C LYS A 149 4.66 -44.12 22.29
N ALA A 150 4.97 -43.22 23.22
CA ALA A 150 5.63 -43.57 24.48
C ALA A 150 4.78 -44.52 25.34
N GLU A 151 3.45 -44.32 25.36
CA GLU A 151 2.52 -45.23 26.05
C GLU A 151 2.46 -46.62 25.39
N LEU A 152 2.40 -46.67 24.06
CA LEU A 152 2.48 -47.93 23.30
C LEU A 152 3.77 -48.70 23.60
N ASP A 153 4.91 -48.01 23.68
CA ASP A 153 6.18 -48.65 24.01
C ASP A 153 6.19 -49.22 25.43
N ARG A 154 5.55 -48.55 26.41
CA ARG A 154 5.38 -49.08 27.77
C ARG A 154 4.49 -50.32 27.78
N MET A 155 3.33 -50.26 27.14
CA MET A 155 2.41 -51.40 27.05
C MET A 155 3.08 -52.60 26.38
N ARG A 156 3.88 -52.39 25.33
CA ARG A 156 4.66 -53.46 24.68
C ARG A 156 5.63 -54.14 25.66
N GLN A 157 6.33 -53.37 26.49
CA GLN A 157 7.23 -53.94 27.51
C GLN A 157 6.45 -54.75 28.57
N GLU A 158 5.27 -54.29 29.00
CA GLU A 158 4.42 -55.01 29.94
C GLU A 158 3.86 -56.32 29.36
N VAL A 159 3.43 -56.29 28.10
CA VAL A 159 2.99 -57.49 27.38
C VAL A 159 4.13 -58.50 27.29
N GLU A 160 5.35 -58.07 26.97
CA GLU A 160 6.50 -58.97 26.89
C GLU A 160 6.87 -59.57 28.27
N LYS A 161 6.83 -58.77 29.34
CA LYS A 161 7.02 -59.28 30.71
C LYS A 161 5.96 -60.32 31.07
N THR A 162 4.70 -60.02 30.79
CA THR A 162 3.58 -60.94 31.05
C THR A 162 3.73 -62.23 30.26
N ARG A 163 4.17 -62.14 28.99
CA ARG A 163 4.45 -63.30 28.14
C ARG A 163 5.52 -64.21 28.74
N LEU A 164 6.63 -63.64 29.20
CA LEU A 164 7.71 -64.39 29.87
C LEU A 164 7.22 -65.09 31.14
N VAL A 165 6.34 -64.44 31.91
CA VAL A 165 5.75 -65.04 33.12
C VAL A 165 4.85 -66.23 32.76
N ILE A 166 4.00 -66.08 31.73
CA ILE A 166 3.12 -67.16 31.25
C ILE A 166 3.96 -68.36 30.77
N GLU A 167 5.04 -68.11 30.04
CA GLU A 167 5.92 -69.16 29.52
C GLU A 167 6.62 -69.93 30.66
N LYS A 168 7.13 -69.21 31.68
CA LYS A 168 7.69 -69.82 32.88
C LYS A 168 6.65 -70.65 33.65
N SER A 169 5.43 -70.14 33.82
CA SER A 169 4.35 -70.87 34.50
C SER A 169 4.02 -72.18 33.77
N ARG A 170 3.90 -72.13 32.43
CA ARG A 170 3.66 -73.33 31.61
C ARG A 170 4.77 -74.37 31.78
N GLN A 171 6.03 -73.94 31.84
CA GLN A 171 7.16 -74.84 32.06
C GLN A 171 7.05 -75.55 33.42
N VAL A 172 6.70 -74.81 34.47
CA VAL A 172 6.47 -75.37 35.82
C VAL A 172 5.34 -76.39 35.79
N ASP A 173 4.23 -76.10 35.12
CA ASP A 173 3.10 -77.03 35.00
C ASP A 173 3.50 -78.35 34.30
N ILE A 174 4.31 -78.26 33.24
CA ILE A 174 4.86 -79.44 32.55
C ILE A 174 5.75 -80.27 33.48
N GLU A 175 6.63 -79.62 34.25
CA GLU A 175 7.52 -80.30 35.20
C GLU A 175 6.75 -80.97 36.34
N ILE A 176 5.69 -80.34 36.84
CA ILE A 176 4.79 -80.93 37.85
C ILE A 176 4.14 -82.20 37.29
N GLU A 177 3.62 -82.16 36.07
CA GLU A 177 2.96 -83.31 35.44
C GLU A 177 3.93 -84.45 35.11
N GLN A 178 5.19 -84.15 34.76
CA GLN A 178 6.24 -85.15 34.61
C GLN A 178 6.57 -85.83 35.95
N LYS A 179 6.80 -85.05 37.01
CA LYS A 179 7.08 -85.61 38.35
C LYS A 179 5.93 -86.44 38.91
N LYS A 180 4.67 -86.07 38.65
CA LYS A 180 3.51 -86.89 39.03
C LYS A 180 3.49 -88.23 38.29
N ARG A 181 3.83 -88.24 37.00
CA ARG A 181 3.94 -89.48 36.20
C ARG A 181 5.07 -90.38 36.69
N ASP A 182 6.22 -89.82 37.03
CA ASP A 182 7.40 -90.59 37.48
C ASP A 182 7.21 -91.21 38.88
N ARG A 183 6.41 -90.58 39.75
CA ARG A 183 6.08 -91.12 41.09
C ARG A 183 4.97 -92.17 41.08
N GLY A 184 4.26 -92.32 39.96
CA GLY A 184 3.17 -93.28 39.79
C GLY A 184 3.57 -94.59 39.07
N ARG A 185 4.84 -94.74 38.68
CA ARG A 185 5.46 -95.98 38.19
C ARG A 185 6.29 -96.63 39.30
#